data_AF-A0A3P8UP84-F1
#
_entry.id   AF-A0A3P8UP84-F1
#
_cell.length_a   1.000
_cell.length_b   1.000
_cell.length_c   1.000
_cell.angle_alpha   90.00
_cell.angle_beta   90.00
_cell.angle_gamma   90.00
#
_symmetry.space_group_name_H-M   'P 1'
#
loop_
_entity.id
_entity.type
_entity.pdbx_description
1 polymer ?
#
loop_
_entity_poly.entity_id
_entity_poly.type
_entity_poly.pdbx_seq_one_letter_code
_entity_poly.pdbx_strand_id
1 'polypeptide(L)'
;MMHGQILRCHTGGAAVAARRMRHILGSVLGRDGWIWRSHEVRLVNTSSGDTVTIGEITYNIKTPRNPELVPIQHISNSLPQTVAQHLRWIMQKDLLGQDVFLIGPPGPLRRSIAMQYLELTKREVEYVALSRDTTETDLKQRREIRSGTAYYIDQCAVRAATQGRVLVLEGLEKAERNVLPVLNNLLENREMQLEDGRFLMSSQRYDKLLQEHTKEELDSWKIIRVSEDFRVIALGLPVPKYKGNPLDPPLRSRFQARDIYNLPFRVSPSSCTLLRAARDGSIQLFNVQYQYCRYCKSCAPQRVMYQGPFGRYHR
;
A
#
# COMPACT_ATOMS: atom_id res chain seq x y z
N MET A 1 74.48 41.56 9.01
CA MET A 1 74.48 41.72 10.48
C MET A 1 73.07 41.44 10.99
N MET A 2 73.01 40.61 12.04
CA MET A 2 71.93 40.47 13.03
C MET A 2 70.61 39.80 12.62
N HIS A 3 70.48 38.60 13.18
CA HIS A 3 69.29 37.80 13.44
C HIS A 3 68.19 38.53 14.23
N GLY A 4 66.94 38.14 13.98
CA GLY A 4 65.84 38.24 14.94
C GLY A 4 65.19 36.86 15.09
N GLN A 5 65.47 36.18 16.20
CA GLN A 5 64.81 34.95 16.63
C GLN A 5 63.38 35.24 17.10
N ILE A 6 62.42 34.38 16.75
CA ILE A 6 61.26 34.11 17.61
C ILE A 6 61.10 32.60 17.74
N LEU A 7 61.33 32.14 18.98
CA LEU A 7 61.08 30.80 19.47
C LEU A 7 59.61 30.39 19.26
N ARG A 8 59.38 29.17 18.77
CA ARG A 8 58.11 28.46 18.96
C ARG A 8 58.36 27.14 19.69
N CYS A 9 57.88 27.10 20.93
CA CYS A 9 57.79 25.91 21.77
C CYS A 9 56.96 24.81 21.09
N HIS A 10 57.45 23.59 21.25
CA HIS A 10 56.76 22.34 20.96
C HIS A 10 55.50 22.18 21.82
N THR A 11 54.37 21.81 21.21
CA THR A 11 53.32 21.01 21.88
C THR A 11 52.79 19.94 20.92
N GLY A 12 53.32 18.72 21.10
CA GLY A 12 52.91 17.50 20.42
C GLY A 12 51.56 16.95 20.90
N GLY A 13 50.50 17.77 20.89
CA GLY A 13 49.13 17.37 21.23
C GLY A 13 48.19 17.23 20.03
N ALA A 14 48.45 17.96 18.93
CA ALA A 14 47.54 18.01 17.78
C ALA A 14 47.60 16.77 16.86
N ALA A 15 48.72 16.03 16.86
CA ALA A 15 48.93 14.90 15.95
C ALA A 15 48.17 13.62 16.37
N VAL A 16 47.89 13.43 17.66
CA VAL A 16 47.18 12.24 18.16
C VAL A 16 45.65 12.41 18.01
N ALA A 17 45.12 13.62 18.16
CA ALA A 17 43.72 13.94 17.90
C ALA A 17 43.35 13.76 16.41
N ALA A 18 44.25 14.13 15.50
CA ALA A 18 44.07 13.94 14.06
C ALA A 18 44.13 12.47 13.59
N ARG A 19 44.72 11.57 14.40
CA ARG A 19 44.71 10.12 14.12
C ARG A 19 43.43 9.43 14.62
N ARG A 20 42.84 9.87 15.74
CA ARG A 20 41.55 9.33 16.23
C ARG A 20 40.34 9.78 15.40
N MET A 21 40.37 10.97 14.79
CA MET A 21 39.31 11.38 13.86
C MET A 21 39.30 10.57 12.56
N ARG A 22 40.45 10.05 12.10
CA ARG A 22 40.51 9.22 10.88
C ARG A 22 39.85 7.85 11.02
N HIS A 23 39.74 7.32 12.24
CA HIS A 23 39.07 6.03 12.46
C HIS A 23 37.55 6.14 12.69
N ILE A 24 37.02 7.35 12.89
CA ILE A 24 35.57 7.62 13.01
C ILE A 24 35.02 8.20 11.69
N LEU A 25 35.81 8.94 10.93
CA LEU A 25 35.43 9.47 9.61
C LEU A 25 35.78 8.52 8.44
N GLY A 26 36.60 7.49 8.66
CA GLY A 26 37.00 6.51 7.64
C GLY A 26 35.94 5.47 7.28
N SER A 27 34.85 5.37 8.03
CA SER A 27 33.74 4.43 7.81
C SER A 27 32.49 5.09 7.19
N VAL A 28 32.52 6.39 6.89
CA VAL A 28 31.38 7.14 6.31
C VAL A 28 31.53 7.36 4.80
N LEU A 29 32.67 7.04 4.21
CA LEU A 29 32.84 7.00 2.74
C LEU A 29 32.86 5.55 2.26
N GLY A 30 31.82 4.82 2.67
CA GLY A 30 31.37 3.61 1.99
C GLY A 30 30.91 4.00 0.59
N ARG A 31 31.69 3.52 -0.38
CA ARG A 31 31.63 3.73 -1.80
C ARG A 31 30.40 3.06 -2.40
N ASP A 32 29.21 3.56 -2.10
CA ASP A 32 27.98 3.35 -2.87
C ASP A 32 27.24 4.68 -2.89
N GLY A 33 27.51 5.47 -3.93
CA GLY A 33 26.66 6.60 -4.25
C GLY A 33 25.24 6.08 -4.40
N TRP A 34 24.33 6.54 -3.54
CA TRP A 34 22.91 6.31 -3.67
C TRP A 34 22.46 7.01 -4.96
N ILE A 35 22.62 6.32 -6.09
CA ILE A 35 22.04 6.73 -7.36
C ILE A 35 20.54 6.69 -7.12
N TRP A 36 19.94 7.87 -6.95
CA TRP A 36 18.50 8.03 -7.03
C TRP A 36 18.10 7.67 -8.47
N ARG A 37 17.91 6.39 -8.76
CA ARG A 37 17.34 5.96 -10.03
C ARG A 37 15.93 6.52 -10.07
N SER A 38 15.71 7.51 -10.92
CA SER A 38 14.40 7.98 -11.31
C SER A 38 13.67 6.80 -11.94
N HIS A 39 12.68 6.26 -11.24
CA HIS A 39 11.80 5.25 -11.82
C HIS A 39 10.70 6.00 -12.54
N GLU A 40 10.89 6.17 -13.83
CA GLU A 40 9.84 6.66 -14.71
C GLU A 40 8.84 5.54 -14.98
N VAL A 41 7.56 5.87 -14.86
CA VAL A 41 6.46 5.03 -15.33
C VAL A 41 6.28 5.40 -16.80
N ARG A 42 6.62 4.48 -17.71
CA ARG A 42 6.45 4.67 -19.15
C ARG A 42 5.42 3.67 -19.65
N LEU A 43 4.33 4.19 -20.19
CA LEU A 43 3.38 3.42 -20.98
C LEU A 43 3.94 3.34 -22.40
N VAL A 44 4.25 2.14 -22.87
CA VAL A 44 4.77 1.92 -24.22
C VAL A 44 3.75 1.09 -24.97
N ASN A 45 3.06 1.72 -25.91
CA ASN A 45 2.19 1.03 -26.85
C ASN A 45 3.07 0.43 -27.94
N THR A 46 3.25 -0.89 -27.92
CA THR A 46 3.99 -1.61 -28.97
C THR A 46 2.97 -2.27 -29.90
N SER A 47 3.33 -2.46 -31.17
CA SER A 47 2.49 -3.15 -32.18
C SER A 47 2.07 -4.58 -31.80
N SER A 48 2.71 -5.19 -30.79
CA SER A 48 2.43 -6.54 -30.28
C SER A 48 1.55 -6.56 -29.02
N GLY A 49 1.11 -5.39 -28.53
CA GLY A 49 0.29 -5.23 -27.33
C GLY A 49 0.72 -4.03 -26.48
N ASP A 50 -0.21 -3.49 -25.68
CA ASP A 50 0.09 -2.44 -24.71
C ASP A 50 0.98 -3.02 -23.60
N THR A 51 2.16 -2.44 -23.39
CA THR A 51 3.07 -2.85 -22.32
C THR A 51 3.29 -1.69 -21.35
N VAL A 52 3.19 -1.98 -20.05
CA VAL A 52 3.54 -1.02 -19.00
C VAL A 52 4.97 -1.30 -18.58
N THR A 53 5.79 -0.26 -18.53
CA THR A 53 7.14 -0.35 -17.98
C THR A 53 7.28 0.58 -16.79
N ILE A 54 7.73 0.05 -15.66
CA ILE A 54 8.02 0.84 -14.46
C ILE A 54 9.50 0.62 -14.10
N GLY A 55 10.33 1.59 -14.48
CA GLY A 55 11.79 1.44 -14.39
C GLY A 55 12.29 0.31 -15.28
N GLU A 56 12.61 -0.84 -14.68
CA GLU A 56 13.20 -2.02 -15.36
C GLU A 56 12.19 -3.17 -15.53
N ILE A 57 11.00 -3.07 -14.93
CA ILE A 57 10.00 -4.14 -14.94
C ILE A 57 9.00 -3.87 -16.05
N THR A 58 8.73 -4.88 -16.86
CA THR A 58 7.76 -4.86 -17.96
C THR A 58 6.55 -5.74 -17.60
N TYR A 59 5.35 -5.25 -17.90
CA TYR A 59 4.10 -5.98 -17.72
C TYR A 59 3.28 -5.91 -18.99
N ASN A 60 2.82 -7.07 -19.44
CA ASN A 60 1.98 -7.19 -20.62
C ASN A 60 0.53 -6.96 -20.22
N ILE A 61 -0.08 -5.90 -20.75
CA ILE A 61 -1.47 -5.57 -20.42
C ILE A 61 -2.38 -6.60 -21.09
N LYS A 62 -3.24 -7.21 -20.29
CA LYS A 62 -4.32 -8.07 -20.78
C LYS A 62 -5.53 -7.20 -21.07
N THR A 63 -6.26 -7.52 -22.14
CA THR A 63 -7.51 -6.83 -22.45
C THR A 63 -8.56 -7.23 -21.40
N PRO A 64 -9.14 -6.29 -20.63
CA PRO A 64 -10.18 -6.62 -19.66
C PRO A 64 -11.45 -7.08 -20.38
N ARG A 65 -12.18 -8.02 -19.79
CA ARG A 65 -13.47 -8.49 -20.30
C ARG A 65 -14.56 -7.46 -20.07
N ASN A 66 -14.46 -6.75 -18.95
CA ASN A 66 -15.40 -5.77 -18.43
C ASN A 66 -14.65 -4.45 -18.12
N PRO A 67 -14.53 -3.54 -19.10
CA PRO A 67 -13.79 -2.29 -18.92
C PRO A 67 -14.41 -1.36 -17.86
N GLU A 68 -15.71 -1.52 -17.54
CA GLU A 68 -16.41 -0.74 -16.52
C GLU A 68 -15.93 -1.00 -15.09
N LEU A 69 -15.25 -2.14 -14.86
CA LEU A 69 -14.68 -2.52 -13.57
C LEU A 69 -13.20 -2.14 -13.43
N VAL A 70 -12.64 -1.46 -14.43
CA VAL A 70 -11.28 -0.92 -14.34
C VAL A 70 -11.36 0.47 -13.72
N PRO A 71 -10.61 0.77 -12.64
CA PRO A 71 -10.55 2.12 -12.10
C PRO A 71 -10.06 3.12 -13.14
N ILE A 72 -10.72 4.28 -13.24
CA ILE A 72 -10.38 5.37 -14.16
C ILE A 72 -10.06 6.63 -13.34
N GLN A 73 -9.21 7.52 -13.85
CA GLN A 73 -8.93 8.86 -13.30
C GLN A 73 -8.13 8.87 -11.98
N HIS A 74 -7.39 7.80 -11.67
CA HIS A 74 -6.53 7.75 -10.49
C HIS A 74 -5.08 8.13 -10.82
N ILE A 75 -4.64 7.97 -12.08
CA ILE A 75 -3.33 8.41 -12.55
C ILE A 75 -3.32 9.93 -12.72
N SER A 76 -2.44 10.61 -11.97
CA SER A 76 -2.13 12.02 -12.17
C SER A 76 -1.04 12.20 -13.23
N ASN A 77 -1.08 13.30 -14.00
CA ASN A 77 -0.10 13.62 -15.05
C ASN A 77 1.38 13.61 -14.58
N SER A 78 1.63 13.78 -13.29
CA SER A 78 2.97 13.62 -12.69
C SER A 78 2.90 12.75 -11.44
N LEU A 79 3.46 11.54 -11.51
CA LEU A 79 3.54 10.64 -10.37
C LEU A 79 4.77 10.97 -9.50
N PRO A 80 4.61 11.16 -8.18
CA PRO A 80 5.76 11.30 -7.29
C PRO A 80 6.66 10.06 -7.36
N GLN A 81 7.97 10.27 -7.30
CA GLN A 81 8.97 9.21 -7.42
C GLN A 81 8.79 8.08 -6.38
N THR A 82 8.28 8.41 -5.19
CA THR A 82 7.96 7.44 -4.13
C THR A 82 6.77 6.54 -4.52
N VAL A 83 5.74 7.11 -5.13
CA VAL A 83 4.58 6.36 -5.63
C VAL A 83 5.03 5.40 -6.73
N ALA A 84 5.87 5.85 -7.66
CA ALA A 84 6.45 5.00 -8.68
C ALA A 84 7.26 3.81 -8.10
N GLN A 85 7.98 4.02 -6.99
CA GLN A 85 8.67 2.92 -6.29
C GLN A 85 7.69 1.91 -5.67
N HIS A 86 6.58 2.37 -5.10
CA HIS A 86 5.53 1.48 -4.59
C HIS A 86 4.86 0.69 -5.72
N LEU A 87 4.53 1.36 -6.82
CA LEU A 87 3.94 0.72 -8.01
C LEU A 87 4.89 -0.32 -8.62
N ARG A 88 6.18 -0.01 -8.75
CA ARG A 88 7.20 -0.98 -9.19
C ARG A 88 7.21 -2.22 -8.31
N TRP A 89 7.16 -2.03 -7.00
CA TRP A 89 7.20 -3.13 -6.06
C TRP A 89 5.93 -3.99 -6.15
N ILE A 90 4.75 -3.38 -6.30
CA ILE A 90 3.48 -4.12 -6.51
C ILE A 90 3.56 -4.94 -7.80
N MET A 91 4.02 -4.33 -8.89
CA MET A 91 4.21 -4.98 -10.19
C MET A 91 5.14 -6.19 -10.12
N GLN A 92 6.26 -6.05 -9.38
CA GLN A 92 7.19 -7.15 -9.16
C GLN A 92 6.52 -8.33 -8.44
N LYS A 93 5.67 -8.05 -7.45
CA LYS A 93 4.97 -9.08 -6.68
C LYS A 93 3.85 -9.75 -7.46
N ASP A 94 3.14 -8.99 -8.28
CA ASP A 94 2.10 -9.50 -9.16
C ASP A 94 2.68 -10.48 -10.20
N LEU A 95 3.83 -10.14 -10.81
CA LEU A 95 4.53 -11.04 -11.73
C LEU A 95 5.01 -12.34 -11.08
N LEU A 96 5.36 -12.29 -9.79
CA LEU A 96 5.71 -13.49 -9.00
C LEU A 96 4.47 -14.28 -8.54
N GLY A 97 3.26 -13.77 -8.78
CA GLY A 97 2.03 -14.37 -8.32
C GLY A 97 1.85 -14.35 -6.80
N GLN A 98 2.40 -13.34 -6.12
CA GLN A 98 2.29 -13.17 -4.67
C GLN A 98 1.22 -12.12 -4.32
N ASP A 99 0.42 -12.38 -3.28
CA ASP A 99 -0.55 -11.39 -2.80
C ASP A 99 0.14 -10.27 -2.01
N VAL A 100 -0.39 -9.07 -2.16
CA VAL A 100 0.23 -7.84 -1.67
C VAL A 100 -0.55 -7.28 -0.48
N PHE A 101 0.17 -6.78 0.53
CA PHE A 101 -0.40 -6.06 1.65
C PHE A 101 0.25 -4.68 1.81
N LEU A 102 -0.56 -3.64 1.66
CA LEU A 102 -0.16 -2.25 1.77
C LEU A 102 -0.49 -1.74 3.18
N ILE A 103 0.55 -1.51 3.97
CA ILE A 103 0.47 -1.01 5.35
C ILE A 103 0.83 0.47 5.35
N GLY A 104 0.14 1.26 6.15
CA GLY A 104 0.46 2.69 6.27
C GLY A 104 -0.57 3.44 7.12
N PRO A 105 -0.37 4.75 7.34
CA PRO A 105 -1.28 5.54 8.14
C PRO A 105 -2.69 5.56 7.52
N PRO A 106 -3.73 5.82 8.34
CA PRO A 106 -5.08 6.04 7.83
C PRO A 106 -5.06 7.21 6.84
N GLY A 107 -5.68 7.02 5.68
CA GLY A 107 -5.68 8.01 4.61
C GLY A 107 -5.90 7.39 3.22
N PRO A 108 -6.17 8.22 2.21
CA PRO A 108 -6.51 7.76 0.87
C PRO A 108 -5.31 7.24 0.07
N LEU A 109 -4.07 7.53 0.50
CA LEU A 109 -2.86 7.24 -0.27
C LEU A 109 -2.71 5.75 -0.62
N ARG A 110 -2.94 4.85 0.34
CA ARG A 110 -2.81 3.39 0.11
C ARG A 110 -3.82 2.89 -0.93
N ARG A 111 -5.07 3.32 -0.79
CA ARG A 111 -6.15 3.00 -1.74
C ARG A 111 -5.84 3.60 -3.11
N SER A 112 -5.41 4.85 -3.15
CA SER A 112 -5.04 5.53 -4.40
C SER A 112 -3.90 4.82 -5.12
N ILE A 113 -2.86 4.34 -4.42
CA ILE A 113 -1.76 3.56 -5.02
C ILE A 113 -2.28 2.25 -5.60
N ALA A 114 -3.15 1.53 -4.88
CA ALA A 114 -3.75 0.30 -5.38
C ALA A 114 -4.60 0.54 -6.64
N MET A 115 -5.45 1.58 -6.63
CA MET A 115 -6.28 1.93 -7.79
C MET A 115 -5.44 2.41 -8.98
N GLN A 116 -4.38 3.20 -8.74
CA GLN A 116 -3.43 3.61 -9.78
C GLN A 116 -2.74 2.42 -10.43
N TYR A 117 -2.34 1.41 -9.65
CA TYR A 117 -1.75 0.19 -10.18
C TYR A 117 -2.71 -0.57 -11.11
N LEU A 118 -3.98 -0.66 -10.71
CA LEU A 118 -5.01 -1.37 -11.47
C LEU A 118 -5.40 -0.62 -12.74
N GLU A 119 -5.44 0.71 -12.70
CA GLU A 119 -5.63 1.55 -13.89
C GLU A 119 -4.46 1.37 -14.88
N LEU A 120 -3.21 1.38 -14.39
CA LEU A 120 -2.03 1.16 -15.23
C LEU A 120 -2.06 -0.21 -15.92
N THR A 121 -2.39 -1.26 -15.17
CA THR A 121 -2.41 -2.64 -15.68
C THR A 121 -3.71 -3.01 -16.39
N LYS A 122 -4.69 -2.08 -16.46
CA LYS A 122 -6.05 -2.27 -16.99
C LYS A 122 -6.75 -3.52 -16.44
N ARG A 123 -6.59 -3.79 -15.14
CA ARG A 123 -7.16 -4.97 -14.48
C ARG A 123 -8.49 -4.65 -13.82
N GLU A 124 -9.41 -5.60 -13.92
CA GLU A 124 -10.72 -5.54 -13.27
C GLU A 124 -10.56 -5.65 -11.75
N VAL A 125 -11.27 -4.79 -11.02
CA VAL A 125 -11.25 -4.76 -9.56
C VAL A 125 -12.58 -5.17 -8.95
N GLU A 126 -12.51 -5.92 -7.86
CA GLU A 126 -13.62 -6.11 -6.92
C GLU A 126 -13.17 -5.53 -5.58
N TYR A 127 -13.86 -4.49 -5.11
CA TYR A 127 -13.49 -3.79 -3.88
C TYR A 127 -14.39 -4.23 -2.73
N VAL A 128 -13.77 -4.62 -1.60
CA VAL A 128 -14.47 -4.99 -0.38
C VAL A 128 -13.90 -4.22 0.80
N ALA A 129 -14.77 -3.49 1.49
CA ALA A 129 -14.44 -2.87 2.77
C ALA A 129 -14.88 -3.78 3.91
N LEU A 130 -13.91 -4.30 4.66
CA LEU A 130 -14.15 -5.11 5.85
C LEU A 130 -14.44 -4.20 7.04
N SER A 131 -15.58 -4.44 7.67
CA SER A 131 -15.99 -3.85 8.93
C SER A 131 -16.15 -4.94 9.98
N ARG A 132 -16.56 -4.55 11.19
CA ARG A 132 -16.91 -5.49 12.25
C ARG A 132 -18.23 -6.21 11.99
N ASP A 133 -19.05 -5.65 11.10
CA ASP A 133 -20.38 -6.16 10.75
C ASP A 133 -20.34 -7.00 9.47
N THR A 134 -19.18 -7.11 8.81
CA THR A 134 -19.01 -7.95 7.63
C THR A 134 -19.06 -9.41 8.04
N THR A 135 -19.99 -10.15 7.44
CA THR A 135 -20.17 -11.58 7.68
C THR A 135 -19.58 -12.41 6.55
N GLU A 136 -19.50 -13.73 6.74
CA GLU A 136 -19.12 -14.68 5.70
C GLU A 136 -20.01 -14.59 4.45
N THR A 137 -21.31 -14.32 4.63
CA THR A 137 -22.28 -14.20 3.52
C THR A 137 -21.99 -13.03 2.59
N ASP A 138 -21.40 -11.94 3.11
CA ASP A 138 -21.02 -10.76 2.32
C ASP A 138 -19.77 -11.02 1.45
N LEU A 139 -18.99 -12.05 1.78
CA LEU A 139 -17.82 -12.46 1.01
C LEU A 139 -18.10 -13.61 0.04
N LYS A 140 -18.90 -14.59 0.50
CA LYS A 140 -19.23 -15.79 -0.27
C LYS A 140 -20.44 -15.53 -1.15
N GLN A 141 -21.63 -15.71 -0.59
CA GLN A 141 -22.89 -15.69 -1.29
C GLN A 141 -23.96 -15.10 -0.39
N ARG A 142 -24.79 -14.25 -0.99
CA ARG A 142 -25.96 -13.71 -0.32
C ARG A 142 -27.19 -14.45 -0.83
N ARG A 143 -28.04 -14.90 0.08
CA ARG A 143 -29.34 -15.49 -0.25
C ARG A 143 -30.35 -14.38 -0.50
N GLU A 144 -30.81 -14.26 -1.73
CA GLU A 144 -31.92 -13.37 -2.12
C GLU A 144 -33.17 -14.18 -2.43
N ILE A 145 -34.33 -13.71 -1.98
CA ILE A 145 -35.61 -14.33 -2.31
C ILE A 145 -36.20 -13.55 -3.48
N ARG A 146 -36.37 -14.19 -4.64
CA ARG A 146 -37.06 -13.63 -5.79
C ARG A 146 -38.27 -14.49 -6.10
N SER A 147 -39.45 -13.86 -6.13
CA SER A 147 -40.71 -14.52 -6.50
C SER A 147 -41.00 -15.82 -5.74
N GLY A 148 -40.65 -15.87 -4.44
CA GLY A 148 -40.89 -17.04 -3.57
C GLY A 148 -39.82 -18.13 -3.64
N THR A 149 -38.80 -18.01 -4.49
CA THR A 149 -37.66 -18.93 -4.56
C THR A 149 -36.39 -18.25 -4.02
N ALA A 150 -35.60 -18.98 -3.22
CA ALA A 150 -34.32 -18.51 -2.73
C ALA A 150 -33.23 -18.76 -3.79
N TYR A 151 -32.54 -17.69 -4.18
CA TYR A 151 -31.39 -17.71 -5.09
C TYR A 151 -30.14 -17.28 -4.33
N TYR A 152 -29.01 -17.92 -4.64
CA TYR A 152 -27.71 -17.55 -4.13
C TYR A 152 -27.02 -16.64 -5.14
N ILE A 153 -26.59 -15.47 -4.69
CA ILE A 153 -25.88 -14.50 -5.53
C ILE A 153 -24.44 -14.39 -5.07
N ASP A 154 -23.53 -14.69 -6.00
CA ASP A 154 -22.09 -14.64 -5.82
C ASP A 154 -21.62 -13.23 -5.48
N GLN A 155 -20.93 -13.12 -4.35
CA GLN A 155 -20.36 -11.86 -3.88
C GLN A 155 -18.96 -11.63 -4.44
N CYS A 156 -18.34 -10.53 -3.99
CA CYS A 156 -17.09 -10.00 -4.54
C CYS A 156 -15.94 -11.02 -4.56
N ALA A 157 -15.75 -11.82 -3.51
CA ALA A 157 -14.63 -12.77 -3.45
C ALA A 157 -14.79 -13.93 -4.44
N VAL A 158 -16.01 -14.45 -4.58
CA VAL A 158 -16.34 -15.54 -5.51
C VAL A 158 -16.23 -15.07 -6.95
N ARG A 159 -16.78 -13.89 -7.27
CA ARG A 159 -16.66 -13.28 -8.60
C ARG A 159 -15.21 -13.01 -8.97
N ALA A 160 -14.41 -12.47 -8.03
CA ALA A 160 -13.00 -12.22 -8.28
C ALA A 160 -12.21 -13.50 -8.55
N ALA A 161 -12.44 -14.55 -7.75
CA ALA A 161 -11.75 -15.84 -7.90
C ALA A 161 -12.11 -16.55 -9.23
N THR A 162 -13.40 -16.56 -9.58
CA THR A 162 -13.89 -17.22 -10.81
C THR A 162 -13.47 -16.48 -12.07
N GLN A 163 -13.55 -15.15 -12.08
CA GLN A 163 -13.26 -14.34 -13.26
C GLN A 163 -11.79 -13.91 -13.37
N GLY A 164 -10.97 -14.14 -12.34
CA GLY A 164 -9.56 -13.77 -12.33
C GLY A 164 -9.31 -12.27 -12.09
N ARG A 165 -10.22 -11.62 -11.36
CA ARG A 165 -10.14 -10.19 -11.03
C ARG A 165 -9.20 -9.97 -9.84
N VAL A 166 -8.81 -8.72 -9.63
CA VAL A 166 -8.06 -8.33 -8.44
C VAL A 166 -9.05 -7.99 -7.31
N LEU A 167 -8.95 -8.69 -6.20
CA LEU A 167 -9.72 -8.43 -5.00
C LEU A 167 -8.98 -7.42 -4.11
N VAL A 168 -9.55 -6.23 -3.93
CA VAL A 168 -9.02 -5.22 -3.02
C VAL A 168 -9.74 -5.32 -1.68
N LEU A 169 -9.02 -5.75 -0.64
CA LEU A 169 -9.54 -5.91 0.72
C LEU A 169 -9.09 -4.73 1.57
N GLU A 170 -10.02 -3.90 2.05
CA GLU A 170 -9.70 -2.80 2.96
C GLU A 170 -10.15 -3.08 4.38
N GLY A 171 -9.30 -2.76 5.36
CA GLY A 171 -9.70 -2.83 6.77
C GLY A 171 -9.57 -4.23 7.37
N LEU A 172 -8.57 -5.01 6.94
CA LEU A 172 -8.33 -6.36 7.46
C LEU A 172 -8.14 -6.36 8.99
N GLU A 173 -7.65 -5.27 9.58
CA GLU A 173 -7.53 -5.11 11.04
C GLU A 173 -8.88 -4.98 11.78
N LYS A 174 -9.98 -4.75 11.06
CA LYS A 174 -11.33 -4.59 11.60
C LYS A 174 -12.21 -5.80 11.34
N ALA A 175 -11.74 -6.76 10.55
CA ALA A 175 -12.50 -7.95 10.18
C ALA A 175 -12.92 -8.76 11.41
N GLU A 176 -14.11 -9.33 11.33
CA GLU A 176 -14.61 -10.27 12.33
C GLU A 176 -13.83 -11.58 12.30
N ARG A 177 -13.76 -12.28 13.43
CA ARG A 177 -13.05 -13.56 13.56
C ARG A 177 -13.62 -14.66 12.65
N ASN A 178 -14.91 -14.63 12.35
CA ASN A 178 -15.56 -15.63 11.50
C ASN A 178 -15.12 -15.53 10.03
N VAL A 179 -14.72 -14.33 9.59
CA VAL A 179 -14.30 -14.05 8.21
C VAL A 179 -12.85 -14.46 7.95
N LEU A 180 -11.98 -14.38 8.97
CA LEU A 180 -10.55 -14.64 8.82
C LEU A 180 -10.22 -16.06 8.32
N PRO A 181 -10.86 -17.15 8.79
CA PRO A 181 -10.64 -18.49 8.26
C PRO A 181 -10.98 -18.62 6.78
N VAL A 182 -12.09 -18.01 6.35
CA VAL A 182 -12.55 -18.02 4.95
C VAL A 182 -11.54 -17.32 4.06
N LEU A 183 -11.04 -16.15 4.46
CA LEU A 183 -10.00 -15.43 3.75
C LEU A 183 -8.67 -16.17 3.75
N ASN A 184 -8.29 -16.81 4.87
CA ASN A 184 -7.06 -17.57 4.96
C ASN A 184 -7.05 -18.76 3.98
N ASN A 185 -8.14 -19.52 3.90
CA ASN A 185 -8.28 -20.64 2.96
C ASN A 185 -8.23 -20.15 1.49
N LEU A 186 -8.90 -19.03 1.21
CA LEU A 186 -8.87 -18.42 -0.13
C LEU A 186 -7.47 -17.93 -0.52
N LEU A 187 -6.68 -17.38 0.41
CA LEU A 187 -5.33 -16.89 0.13
C LEU A 187 -4.29 -18.02 0.06
N GLU A 188 -4.47 -19.06 0.87
CA GLU A 188 -3.54 -20.19 0.95
C GLU A 188 -3.73 -21.17 -0.20
N ASN A 189 -4.93 -21.75 -0.32
CA ASN A 189 -5.18 -22.84 -1.27
C ASN A 189 -5.96 -22.37 -2.50
N ARG A 190 -6.42 -21.11 -2.54
CA ARG A 190 -7.41 -20.65 -3.54
C ARG A 190 -8.68 -21.51 -3.48
N GLU A 191 -9.05 -21.95 -2.29
CA GLU A 191 -10.19 -22.84 -2.06
C GLU A 191 -11.25 -22.15 -1.20
N MET A 192 -12.52 -22.37 -1.54
CA MET A 192 -13.64 -21.81 -0.80
C MET A 192 -14.90 -22.66 -1.01
N GLN A 193 -15.53 -23.05 0.10
CA GLN A 193 -16.81 -23.76 0.08
C GLN A 193 -17.97 -22.76 0.00
N LEU A 194 -18.88 -22.95 -0.95
CA LEU A 194 -20.06 -22.12 -1.17
C LEU A 194 -21.31 -22.76 -0.55
N GLU A 195 -22.33 -21.95 -0.28
CA GLU A 195 -23.57 -22.40 0.39
C GLU A 195 -24.50 -23.19 -0.54
N ASP A 196 -24.37 -22.99 -1.85
CA ASP A 196 -25.07 -23.74 -2.89
C ASP A 196 -24.51 -25.16 -3.16
N GLY A 197 -23.46 -25.53 -2.41
CA GLY A 197 -22.73 -26.79 -2.55
C GLY A 197 -21.66 -26.78 -3.64
N ARG A 198 -21.41 -25.64 -4.31
CA ARG A 198 -20.25 -25.50 -5.19
C ARG A 198 -18.97 -25.39 -4.37
N PHE A 199 -17.87 -25.87 -4.95
CA PHE A 199 -16.55 -25.82 -4.31
C PHE A 199 -15.55 -25.14 -5.24
N LEU A 200 -14.97 -24.02 -4.81
CA LEU A 200 -13.90 -23.35 -5.53
C LEU A 200 -12.59 -24.09 -5.29
N MET A 201 -11.88 -24.39 -6.36
CA MET A 201 -10.61 -25.12 -6.34
C MET A 201 -9.55 -24.40 -7.16
N SER A 202 -8.31 -24.42 -6.68
CA SER A 202 -7.14 -23.89 -7.41
C SER A 202 -7.03 -24.48 -8.81
N SER A 203 -6.63 -23.65 -9.78
CA SER A 203 -6.37 -24.06 -11.16
C SER A 203 -5.48 -25.31 -11.23
N GLN A 204 -4.37 -25.33 -10.51
CA GLN A 204 -3.41 -26.44 -10.54
C GLN A 204 -4.01 -27.77 -10.06
N ARG A 205 -4.90 -27.71 -9.06
CA ARG A 205 -5.53 -28.92 -8.51
C ARG A 205 -6.67 -29.39 -9.42
N TYR A 206 -7.44 -28.45 -9.97
CA TYR A 206 -8.47 -28.74 -10.95
C TYR A 206 -7.88 -29.37 -12.22
N ASP A 207 -6.76 -28.84 -12.72
CA ASP A 207 -6.12 -29.33 -13.94
C ASP A 207 -5.52 -30.74 -13.74
N LYS A 208 -5.14 -31.12 -12.52
CA LYS A 208 -4.75 -32.50 -12.17
C LYS A 208 -5.97 -33.43 -12.17
N LEU A 209 -7.07 -33.01 -11.55
CA LEU A 209 -8.31 -33.80 -11.53
C LEU A 209 -8.87 -34.02 -12.93
N LEU A 210 -8.72 -33.03 -13.83
CA LEU A 210 -9.12 -33.16 -15.23
C LEU A 210 -8.34 -34.23 -16.00
N GLN A 211 -7.16 -34.64 -15.52
CA GLN A 211 -6.40 -35.74 -16.11
C GLN A 211 -6.95 -37.11 -15.67
N GLU A 212 -7.53 -37.18 -14.48
CA GLU A 212 -8.05 -38.42 -13.87
C GLU A 212 -9.56 -38.62 -14.16
N HIS A 213 -10.30 -37.52 -14.28
CA HIS A 213 -11.75 -37.48 -14.37
C HIS A 213 -12.23 -36.64 -15.56
N THR A 214 -13.44 -36.94 -16.01
CA THR A 214 -14.10 -36.19 -17.09
C THR A 214 -14.73 -34.90 -16.56
N LYS A 215 -14.98 -33.92 -17.45
CA LYS A 215 -15.56 -32.62 -17.05
C LYS A 215 -16.96 -32.78 -16.47
N GLU A 216 -17.71 -33.75 -16.98
CA GLU A 216 -19.07 -34.06 -16.57
C GLU A 216 -19.13 -34.57 -15.13
N GLU A 217 -18.13 -35.35 -14.70
CA GLU A 217 -18.02 -35.80 -13.30
C GLU A 217 -17.70 -34.63 -12.36
N LEU A 218 -16.81 -33.73 -12.79
CA LEU A 218 -16.46 -32.53 -12.02
C LEU A 218 -17.65 -31.56 -11.87
N ASP A 219 -18.46 -31.42 -12.93
CA ASP A 219 -19.69 -30.64 -12.89
C ASP A 219 -20.74 -31.29 -11.98
N SER A 220 -20.82 -32.62 -11.95
CA SER A 220 -21.67 -33.34 -10.99
C SER A 220 -21.23 -33.11 -9.54
N TRP A 221 -19.92 -32.96 -9.30
CA TRP A 221 -19.37 -32.58 -7.99
C TRP A 221 -19.41 -31.08 -7.72
N LYS A 222 -19.92 -30.28 -8.67
CA LYS A 222 -20.05 -28.82 -8.56
C LYS A 222 -18.72 -28.10 -8.28
N ILE A 223 -17.61 -28.60 -8.83
CA ILE A 223 -16.29 -28.02 -8.61
C ILE A 223 -16.05 -26.89 -9.62
N ILE A 224 -15.74 -25.71 -9.12
CA ILE A 224 -15.42 -24.54 -9.93
C ILE A 224 -13.91 -24.30 -9.93
N ARG A 225 -13.33 -24.15 -11.12
CA ARG A 225 -11.92 -23.75 -11.30
C ARG A 225 -11.73 -22.27 -10.96
N VAL A 226 -10.78 -21.97 -10.08
CA VAL A 226 -10.29 -20.60 -9.83
C VAL A 226 -9.31 -20.18 -10.91
N SER A 227 -9.40 -18.92 -11.34
CA SER A 227 -8.50 -18.37 -12.35
C SER A 227 -7.09 -18.13 -11.80
N GLU A 228 -6.06 -18.41 -12.61
CA GLU A 228 -4.64 -18.15 -12.28
C GLU A 228 -4.31 -16.67 -12.15
N ASP A 229 -5.14 -15.83 -12.78
CA ASP A 229 -5.02 -14.38 -12.73
C ASP A 229 -5.60 -13.80 -11.44
N PHE A 230 -6.28 -14.58 -10.60
CA PHE A 230 -6.82 -14.08 -9.35
C PHE A 230 -5.71 -13.60 -8.40
N ARG A 231 -5.82 -12.35 -7.95
CA ARG A 231 -4.85 -11.71 -7.05
C ARG A 231 -5.55 -10.92 -5.95
N VAL A 232 -4.92 -10.83 -4.79
CA VAL A 232 -5.44 -10.06 -3.65
C VAL A 232 -4.49 -8.91 -3.31
N ILE A 233 -5.05 -7.71 -3.19
CA ILE A 233 -4.39 -6.53 -2.65
C ILE A 233 -5.10 -6.15 -1.36
N ALA A 234 -4.46 -6.42 -0.22
CA ALA A 234 -4.97 -6.02 1.07
C ALA A 234 -4.44 -4.63 1.46
N LEU A 235 -5.29 -3.83 2.10
CA LEU A 235 -5.00 -2.50 2.65
C LEU A 235 -5.26 -2.53 4.15
N GLY A 236 -4.24 -2.24 4.96
CA GLY A 236 -4.36 -2.34 6.41
C GLY A 236 -3.57 -1.28 7.17
N LEU A 237 -3.92 -1.12 8.44
CA LEU A 237 -3.25 -0.19 9.35
C LEU A 237 -2.12 -0.89 10.11
N PRO A 238 -1.02 -0.19 10.43
CA PRO A 238 -0.03 -0.72 11.35
C PRO A 238 -0.59 -0.72 12.77
N VAL A 239 -0.99 -1.89 13.25
CA VAL A 239 -1.36 -2.15 14.66
C VAL A 239 -0.07 -2.50 15.43
N PRO A 240 0.17 -1.95 16.65
CA PRO A 240 -0.75 -1.26 17.54
C PRO A 240 -0.79 0.27 17.42
N LYS A 241 -0.11 0.90 16.44
CA LYS A 241 -0.08 2.37 16.33
C LYS A 241 -1.48 2.98 16.15
N TYR A 242 -2.39 2.23 15.51
CA TYR A 242 -3.78 2.61 15.30
C TYR A 242 -4.73 1.56 15.87
N LYS A 243 -5.99 1.97 16.13
CA LYS A 243 -7.05 1.09 16.63
C LYS A 243 -7.34 -0.02 15.61
N GLY A 244 -7.16 -1.26 16.03
CA GLY A 244 -7.44 -2.44 15.21
C GLY A 244 -7.03 -3.71 15.96
N ASN A 245 -7.47 -4.85 15.46
CA ASN A 245 -7.01 -6.14 15.94
C ASN A 245 -5.69 -6.47 15.22
N PRO A 246 -4.66 -6.98 15.94
CA PRO A 246 -3.47 -7.47 15.27
C PRO A 246 -3.85 -8.64 14.38
N LEU A 247 -3.25 -8.70 13.18
CA LEU A 247 -3.45 -9.82 12.28
C LEU A 247 -2.82 -11.08 12.86
N ASP A 248 -3.57 -12.18 12.75
CA ASP A 248 -3.10 -13.50 13.15
C ASP A 248 -1.80 -13.86 12.40
N PRO A 249 -0.83 -14.50 13.07
CA PRO A 249 0.44 -14.87 12.44
C PRO A 249 0.32 -15.64 11.11
N PRO A 250 -0.63 -16.60 10.94
CA PRO A 250 -0.81 -17.30 9.68
C PRO A 250 -1.17 -16.35 8.54
N LEU A 251 -2.20 -15.52 8.72
CA LEU A 251 -2.70 -14.59 7.71
C LEU A 251 -1.65 -13.52 7.38
N ARG A 252 -0.96 -13.01 8.41
CA ARG A 252 0.12 -12.01 8.24
C ARG A 252 1.27 -12.53 7.38
N SER A 253 1.59 -13.81 7.47
CA SER A 253 2.72 -14.42 6.76
C SER A 253 2.41 -14.75 5.29
N ARG A 254 1.12 -14.78 4.89
CA ARG A 254 0.70 -15.02 3.50
C ARG A 254 0.96 -13.83 2.59
N PHE A 255 0.85 -12.63 3.14
CA PHE A 255 1.03 -11.43 2.35
C PHE A 255 2.48 -10.99 2.28
N GLN A 256 2.84 -10.42 1.14
CA GLN A 256 4.03 -9.58 1.03
C GLN A 256 3.65 -8.19 1.51
N ALA A 257 4.22 -7.75 2.63
CA ALA A 257 3.91 -6.44 3.19
C ALA A 257 4.84 -5.34 2.65
N ARG A 258 4.26 -4.18 2.33
CA ARG A 258 4.99 -2.94 2.05
C ARG A 258 4.45 -1.82 2.91
N ASP A 259 5.36 -1.14 3.61
CA ASP A 259 5.03 0.07 4.36
C ASP A 259 5.03 1.29 3.43
N ILE A 260 3.94 2.05 3.49
CA ILE A 260 3.70 3.29 2.77
C ILE A 260 3.67 4.40 3.82
N TYR A 261 4.77 5.14 3.89
CA TYR A 261 4.83 6.36 4.69
C TYR A 261 4.19 7.51 3.92
N ASN A 262 3.53 8.42 4.64
CA ASN A 262 3.07 9.65 4.02
C ASN A 262 4.24 10.39 3.40
N LEU A 263 4.05 10.83 2.16
CA LEU A 263 4.94 11.78 1.52
C LEU A 263 5.14 12.97 2.46
N PRO A 264 6.37 13.42 2.70
CA PRO A 264 6.58 14.67 3.40
C PRO A 264 5.82 15.76 2.64
N PHE A 265 4.95 16.47 3.36
CA PHE A 265 4.11 17.52 2.79
C PHE A 265 4.98 18.48 1.97
N ARG A 266 4.77 18.53 0.65
CA ARG A 266 5.31 19.61 -0.17
C ARG A 266 4.42 20.82 0.09
N VAL A 267 4.87 21.72 0.95
CA VAL A 267 4.30 23.07 1.03
C VAL A 267 4.43 23.65 -0.37
N SER A 268 3.32 23.85 -1.07
CA SER A 268 3.33 24.68 -2.28
C SER A 268 3.81 26.08 -1.86
N PRO A 269 4.65 26.78 -2.64
CA PRO A 269 5.10 28.13 -2.29
C PRO A 269 3.92 29.09 -1.99
N SER A 270 2.77 28.84 -2.62
CA SER A 270 1.51 29.56 -2.42
C SER A 270 0.86 29.35 -1.04
N SER A 271 1.09 28.21 -0.38
CA SER A 271 0.67 27.98 1.02
C SER A 271 1.51 28.79 2.01
N CYS A 272 2.76 29.12 1.67
CA CYS A 272 3.63 29.91 2.52
C CYS A 272 3.24 31.40 2.53
N THR A 273 2.60 31.89 1.45
CA THR A 273 2.05 33.26 1.37
C THR A 273 0.87 33.44 2.33
N LEU A 274 0.02 32.42 2.47
CA LEU A 274 -1.10 32.43 3.43
C LEU A 274 -0.63 32.45 4.89
N LEU A 275 0.46 31.76 5.22
CA LEU A 275 1.07 31.81 6.56
C LEU A 275 1.76 33.15 6.86
N ARG A 276 2.23 33.88 5.83
CA ARG A 276 2.70 35.27 5.98
C ARG A 276 1.53 36.24 6.18
N ALA A 277 0.46 36.11 5.41
CA ALA A 277 -0.75 36.93 5.57
C ALA A 277 -1.43 36.74 6.95
N ALA A 278 -1.34 35.54 7.52
CA ALA A 278 -1.81 35.27 8.89
C ALA A 278 -0.96 35.93 9.99
N ARG A 279 0.31 36.30 9.72
CA ARG A 279 1.11 37.13 10.63
C ARG A 279 0.72 38.60 10.61
N ASP A 280 0.14 39.08 9.50
CA ASP A 280 -0.30 40.46 9.33
C ASP A 280 -1.77 40.67 9.76
N GLY A 281 -2.34 39.73 10.54
CA GLY A 281 -3.58 39.93 11.30
C GLY A 281 -4.88 39.97 10.49
N SER A 282 -4.88 39.61 9.21
CA SER A 282 -6.04 39.80 8.33
C SER A 282 -6.94 38.56 8.15
N ILE A 283 -6.56 37.37 8.64
CA ILE A 283 -7.39 36.14 8.50
C ILE A 283 -7.26 35.24 9.74
N GLN A 284 -8.40 34.92 10.39
CA GLN A 284 -8.47 33.87 11.43
C GLN A 284 -8.43 32.48 10.77
N LEU A 285 -7.30 31.78 10.91
CA LEU A 285 -7.18 30.38 10.51
C LEU A 285 -7.63 29.47 11.67
N PHE A 286 -8.84 28.91 11.55
CA PHE A 286 -9.25 27.78 12.38
C PHE A 286 -8.59 26.49 11.89
N ASN A 287 -7.96 25.76 12.80
CA ASN A 287 -7.34 24.44 12.62
C ASN A 287 -6.15 24.35 11.66
N VAL A 288 -4.97 24.71 12.16
CA VAL A 288 -3.71 24.19 11.63
C VAL A 288 -3.06 23.31 12.69
N GLN A 289 -3.09 22.00 12.46
CA GLN A 289 -2.33 21.03 13.24
C GLN A 289 -0.84 21.24 12.92
N TYR A 290 -0.10 21.85 13.84
CA TYR A 290 1.34 22.05 13.68
C TYR A 290 2.07 20.71 13.76
N GLN A 291 2.74 20.32 12.67
CA GLN A 291 3.74 19.26 12.72
C GLN A 291 5.07 19.74 12.13
N TYR A 292 6.11 19.51 12.91
CA TYR A 292 7.48 20.04 12.83
C TYR A 292 8.02 20.29 11.40
N CYS A 293 8.30 21.56 11.08
CA CYS A 293 9.16 21.93 9.97
C CYS A 293 10.63 21.77 10.38
N ARG A 294 11.26 20.64 10.01
CA ARG A 294 12.70 20.38 10.27
C ARG A 294 13.66 21.29 9.48
N TYR A 295 13.17 22.15 8.58
CA TYR A 295 14.01 22.95 7.69
C TYR A 295 14.17 24.43 8.11
N CYS A 296 13.41 24.91 9.10
CA CYS A 296 13.50 26.31 9.54
C CYS A 296 14.18 26.41 10.91
N LYS A 297 15.49 26.69 10.94
CA LYS A 297 16.26 26.93 12.19
C LYS A 297 15.83 28.19 12.96
N SER A 298 14.85 28.95 12.47
CA SER A 298 14.38 30.22 13.05
C SER A 298 13.09 30.12 13.87
N CYS A 299 12.42 28.97 13.92
CA CYS A 299 11.23 28.79 14.75
C CYS A 299 11.62 28.19 16.11
N ALA A 300 12.00 29.06 17.05
CA ALA A 300 12.03 28.69 18.46
C ALA A 300 10.58 28.48 18.97
N PRO A 301 10.31 27.45 19.80
CA PRO A 301 8.98 27.26 20.37
C PRO A 301 8.76 28.27 21.50
N GLN A 302 7.91 29.28 21.29
CA GLN A 302 7.32 29.99 22.42
C GLN A 302 6.08 29.22 22.89
N ARG A 303 6.07 28.84 24.17
CA ARG A 303 4.87 28.35 24.86
C ARG A 303 3.84 29.49 24.83
N VAL A 304 2.76 29.32 24.09
CA VAL A 304 1.60 30.20 24.20
C VAL A 304 0.56 29.48 25.07
N MET A 305 0.28 30.09 26.23
CA MET A 305 -0.77 29.67 27.16
C MET A 305 -2.14 29.80 26.47
N TYR A 306 -2.93 28.72 26.49
CA TYR A 306 -4.33 28.78 26.06
C TYR A 306 -5.17 29.48 27.12
N GLN A 307 -5.89 30.53 26.75
CA GLN A 307 -7.06 31.01 27.50
C GLN A 307 -8.33 30.45 26.84
N GLY A 308 -9.03 29.56 27.53
CA GLY A 308 -10.38 29.12 27.17
C GLY A 308 -11.45 30.09 27.71
N PRO A 309 -12.65 30.11 27.14
CA PRO A 309 -13.67 31.15 27.39
C PRO A 309 -14.47 30.96 28.70
N PHE A 310 -14.09 30.02 29.58
CA PHE A 310 -14.74 29.86 30.88
C PHE A 310 -13.69 29.74 31.98
N GLY A 311 -13.63 30.77 32.83
CA GLY A 311 -12.73 30.82 33.96
C GLY A 311 -13.10 29.82 35.05
N ARG A 312 -12.08 29.15 35.59
CA ARG A 312 -11.83 28.95 37.03
C ARG A 312 -10.42 28.40 37.20
N TYR A 313 -9.63 29.11 37.99
CA TYR A 313 -8.27 28.74 38.39
C TYR A 313 -8.33 27.74 39.55
N HIS A 314 -7.53 26.68 39.51
CA HIS A 314 -6.93 26.12 40.71
C HIS A 314 -5.43 25.89 40.46
N ARG A 315 -4.64 26.25 41.48
CA ARG A 315 -3.18 26.30 41.50
C ARG A 315 -2.53 24.94 41.28
#